data_AF-A0A088E581-F1
#
_entry.id   AF-A0A088E581-F1
#
_cell.length_a   1.000
_cell.length_b   1.000
_cell.length_c   1.000
_cell.angle_alpha   90.00
_cell.angle_beta   90.00
_cell.angle_gamma   90.00
#
_symmetry.space_group_name_H-M   'P 1'
#
loop_
_entity.id
_entity.type
_entity.pdbx_description
1 polymer ?
#
loop_
_entity_poly.entity_id
_entity_poly.type
_entity_poly.pdbx_seq_one_letter_code
_entity_poly.pdbx_strand_id
1 'polypeptide(L)'
;MDQITQTNYNTADRVAAKLVRCIYGLSPTTTEVLWRLWTSEKPITVEELIPLIGVPKVSLSLSLKRLYELGLVERRQRRSGTIKRGKGRFQFEYYVNKSKLLERFWNDMEEAYRKLTVDLAINRD
;
A
#
# COMPACT_ATOMS: atom_id res chain seq x y z
N MET A 1 14.48 9.48 -16.03
CA MET A 1 13.94 8.32 -16.76
C MET A 1 13.06 7.55 -15.80
N ASP A 2 11.78 7.94 -15.68
CA ASP A 2 10.80 7.21 -14.86
C ASP A 2 9.73 6.67 -15.79
N GLN A 3 9.98 5.50 -16.38
CA GLN A 3 8.95 4.71 -17.03
C GLN A 3 8.44 3.68 -16.02
N ILE A 4 7.63 4.15 -15.07
CA ILE A 4 6.76 3.25 -14.32
C ILE A 4 5.70 2.78 -15.30
N THR A 5 5.72 1.48 -15.56
CA THR A 5 4.86 0.73 -16.48
C THR A 5 3.41 1.17 -16.32
N GLN A 6 2.81 1.66 -17.42
CA GLN A 6 1.39 2.00 -17.47
C GLN A 6 0.58 0.72 -17.29
N THR A 7 0.16 0.45 -16.06
CA THR A 7 -0.79 -0.61 -15.76
C THR A 7 -2.17 -0.15 -16.28
N ASN A 8 -2.86 -1.00 -17.05
CA ASN A 8 -4.20 -0.72 -17.59
C ASN A 8 -5.23 -0.63 -16.45
N TYR A 9 -5.38 0.55 -15.88
CA TYR A 9 -6.43 0.87 -14.91
C TYR A 9 -7.73 1.25 -15.66
N ASN A 10 -8.90 0.79 -15.22
CA ASN A 10 -10.14 1.44 -15.62
C ASN A 10 -10.21 2.85 -14.98
N THR A 11 -11.08 3.75 -15.48
CA THR A 11 -11.14 5.14 -14.98
C THR A 11 -11.40 5.23 -13.46
N ALA A 12 -12.23 4.33 -12.91
CA ALA A 12 -12.54 4.31 -11.49
C ALA A 12 -11.32 3.93 -10.63
N ASP A 13 -10.54 2.93 -11.06
CA ASP A 13 -9.33 2.50 -10.36
C ASP A 13 -8.27 3.63 -10.32
N ARG A 14 -8.18 4.43 -11.40
CA ARG A 14 -7.27 5.59 -11.43
C ARG A 14 -7.67 6.67 -10.44
N VAL A 15 -8.97 6.92 -10.27
CA VAL A 15 -9.48 7.89 -9.30
C VAL A 15 -9.24 7.38 -7.89
N ALA A 16 -9.56 6.11 -7.62
CA ALA A 16 -9.31 5.48 -6.32
C ALA A 16 -7.82 5.54 -5.93
N ALA A 17 -6.92 5.17 -6.85
CA ALA A 17 -5.48 5.24 -6.60
C ALA A 17 -5.00 6.67 -6.30
N LYS A 18 -5.53 7.68 -6.99
CA LYS A 18 -5.21 9.10 -6.71
C LYS A 18 -5.72 9.56 -5.35
N LEU A 19 -6.95 9.16 -4.98
CA LEU A 19 -7.52 9.51 -3.68
C LEU A 19 -6.73 8.86 -2.54
N VAL A 20 -6.46 7.56 -2.62
CA VAL A 20 -5.62 6.82 -1.65
C VAL A 20 -4.25 7.49 -1.53
N ARG A 21 -3.63 7.84 -2.64
CA ARG A 21 -2.35 8.55 -2.64
C ARG A 21 -2.44 9.90 -1.92
N CYS A 22 -3.50 10.66 -2.14
CA CYS A 22 -3.72 11.97 -1.54
C CYS A 22 -3.95 11.88 -0.03
N ILE A 23 -4.88 11.02 0.40
CA ILE A 23 -5.28 10.87 1.82
C ILE A 23 -4.12 10.38 2.68
N TYR A 24 -3.30 9.46 2.15
CA TYR A 24 -2.21 8.85 2.92
C TYR A 24 -0.81 9.42 2.60
N GLY A 25 -0.72 10.41 1.70
CA GLY A 25 0.55 11.03 1.30
C GLY A 25 1.55 10.03 0.71
N LEU A 26 1.09 9.09 -0.12
CA LEU A 26 1.93 8.01 -0.65
C LEU A 26 2.77 8.49 -1.85
N SER A 27 3.98 7.94 -1.98
CA SER A 27 4.77 8.09 -3.21
C SER A 27 4.17 7.26 -4.35
N PRO A 28 4.48 7.55 -5.63
CA PRO A 28 4.06 6.73 -6.76
C PRO A 28 4.46 5.26 -6.59
N THR A 29 5.71 5.00 -6.17
CA THR A 29 6.21 3.65 -5.90
C THR A 29 5.40 2.96 -4.80
N THR A 30 5.13 3.65 -3.69
CA THR A 30 4.37 3.06 -2.56
C THR A 30 2.92 2.76 -2.96
N THR A 31 2.33 3.62 -3.81
CA THR A 31 0.98 3.42 -4.36
C THR A 31 0.94 2.19 -5.27
N GLU A 32 1.95 2.02 -6.13
CA GLU A 32 2.05 0.84 -6.99
C GLU A 32 2.24 -0.46 -6.17
N VAL A 33 3.05 -0.43 -5.09
CA VAL A 33 3.18 -1.57 -4.17
C VAL A 33 1.82 -1.95 -3.58
N LEU A 34 1.06 -0.96 -3.08
CA LEU A 34 -0.28 -1.21 -2.54
C LEU A 34 -1.22 -1.79 -3.60
N TRP A 35 -1.18 -1.26 -4.83
CA TRP A 35 -2.00 -1.76 -5.93
C TRP A 35 -1.68 -3.22 -6.28
N ARG A 36 -0.40 -3.60 -6.33
CA ARG A 36 0.01 -4.99 -6.57
C ARG A 36 -0.48 -5.93 -5.47
N LEU A 37 -0.42 -5.48 -4.22
CA LEU A 37 -0.94 -6.27 -3.09
C LEU A 37 -2.48 -6.34 -3.09
N TRP A 38 -3.17 -5.30 -3.54
CA TRP A 38 -4.64 -5.26 -3.67
C TRP A 38 -5.18 -6.19 -4.75
N THR A 39 -4.49 -6.21 -5.89
CA THR A 39 -4.87 -7.02 -7.06
C THR A 39 -4.40 -8.47 -6.96
N SER A 40 -3.46 -8.77 -6.08
CA SER A 40 -3.04 -10.13 -5.82
C SER A 40 -4.12 -10.95 -5.11
N GLU A 41 -4.31 -12.19 -5.57
CA GLU A 41 -5.17 -13.18 -4.91
C GLU A 41 -4.50 -13.84 -3.70
N LYS A 42 -3.16 -13.75 -3.60
CA LYS A 42 -2.38 -14.43 -2.57
C LYS A 42 -1.40 -13.46 -1.89
N PRO A 43 -1.04 -13.72 -0.62
CA PRO A 43 0.00 -12.94 0.04
C PRO A 43 1.34 -13.05 -0.71
N ILE A 44 2.01 -11.92 -0.90
CA ILE A 44 3.24 -11.79 -1.69
C ILE A 44 4.43 -11.44 -0.78
N THR A 45 5.58 -12.04 -1.03
CA THR A 45 6.85 -11.69 -0.37
C THR A 45 7.56 -10.52 -1.04
N VAL A 46 8.54 -9.94 -0.34
CA VAL A 46 9.39 -8.89 -0.93
C VAL A 46 10.11 -9.40 -2.18
N GLU A 47 10.58 -10.65 -2.15
CA GLU A 47 11.28 -11.28 -3.27
C GLU A 47 10.40 -11.42 -4.52
N GLU A 48 9.12 -11.76 -4.33
CA GLU A 48 8.14 -11.87 -5.42
C GLU A 48 7.69 -10.50 -5.97
N LEU A 49 7.73 -9.43 -5.16
CA LEU A 49 7.40 -8.06 -5.59
C LEU A 49 8.49 -7.39 -6.44
N ILE A 50 9.77 -7.74 -6.23
CA ILE A 50 10.91 -7.14 -6.96
C ILE A 50 10.72 -7.18 -8.49
N PRO A 51 10.48 -8.35 -9.12
CA PRO A 51 10.34 -8.41 -10.57
C PRO A 51 9.07 -7.72 -11.09
N LEU A 52 8.05 -7.53 -10.25
CA LEU A 52 6.77 -6.91 -10.65
C LEU A 52 6.85 -5.39 -10.73
N ILE A 53 7.67 -4.77 -9.87
CA ILE A 53 7.73 -3.31 -9.71
C ILE A 53 9.02 -2.75 -10.29
N GLY A 54 10.09 -3.54 -10.36
CA GLY A 54 11.36 -3.13 -10.98
C GLY A 54 12.18 -2.16 -10.12
N VAL A 55 11.97 -2.13 -8.80
CA VAL A 55 12.73 -1.26 -7.87
C VAL A 55 13.56 -2.08 -6.88
N PRO A 56 14.64 -1.50 -6.31
CA PRO A 56 15.51 -2.22 -5.38
C PRO A 56 14.78 -2.71 -4.13
N LYS A 57 15.25 -3.83 -3.57
CA LYS A 57 14.69 -4.45 -2.35
C LYS A 57 14.54 -3.47 -1.18
N VAL A 58 15.50 -2.55 -1.01
CA VAL A 58 15.47 -1.53 0.05
C VAL A 58 14.28 -0.60 -0.14
N SER A 59 14.02 -0.14 -1.36
CA SER A 59 12.89 0.73 -1.70
C SER A 59 11.54 0.03 -1.46
N LEU A 60 11.42 -1.24 -1.86
CA LEU A 60 10.23 -2.05 -1.56
C LEU A 60 10.04 -2.24 -0.06
N SER A 61 11.11 -2.51 0.67
CA SER A 61 11.04 -2.72 2.12
C SER A 61 10.58 -1.46 2.85
N LEU A 62 11.04 -0.28 2.42
CA LEU A 62 10.56 1.01 2.94
C LEU A 62 9.08 1.25 2.61
N SER A 63 8.68 0.97 1.38
CA SER A 63 7.28 1.11 0.94
C SER A 63 6.34 0.19 1.74
N LEU A 64 6.71 -1.09 1.89
CA LEU A 64 5.94 -2.07 2.67
C LEU A 64 5.88 -1.71 4.15
N LYS A 65 7.00 -1.25 4.73
CA LYS A 65 7.03 -0.75 6.11
C LYS A 65 6.06 0.42 6.27
N ARG A 66 6.10 1.40 5.36
CA ARG A 66 5.21 2.56 5.41
C ARG A 66 3.74 2.16 5.30
N LEU A 67 3.39 1.27 4.35
CA LEU A 67 2.02 0.77 4.20
C LEU A 67 1.55 0.03 5.45
N TYR A 68 2.42 -0.76 6.07
CA TYR A 68 2.11 -1.49 7.30
C TYR A 68 1.91 -0.56 8.50
N GLU A 69 2.79 0.45 8.65
CA GLU A 69 2.65 1.48 9.70
C GLU A 69 1.38 2.30 9.54
N LEU A 70 0.95 2.55 8.30
CA LEU A 70 -0.33 3.17 8.00
C LEU A 70 -1.51 2.21 8.14
N GLY A 71 -1.31 0.93 8.47
CA GLY A 71 -2.39 -0.05 8.58
C GLY A 71 -3.09 -0.39 7.25
N LEU A 72 -2.49 -0.06 6.11
CA LEU A 72 -3.06 -0.29 4.78
C LEU A 72 -2.81 -1.71 4.27
N VAL A 73 -1.80 -2.38 4.82
CA VAL A 73 -1.45 -3.76 4.50
C VAL A 73 -1.21 -4.54 5.79
N GLU A 74 -1.46 -5.83 5.71
CA GLU A 74 -1.14 -6.78 6.77
C GLU A 74 0.06 -7.64 6.35
N ARG A 75 0.72 -8.23 7.35
CA ARG A 75 1.81 -9.18 7.12
C ARG A 75 1.66 -10.39 8.01
N ARG A 76 2.08 -11.54 7.50
CA ARG A 76 2.18 -12.79 8.26
C ARG A 76 3.52 -13.46 8.02
N GLN A 77 4.00 -14.21 9.01
CA GLN A 77 5.19 -15.03 8.81
C GLN A 77 4.86 -16.17 7.83
N ARG A 78 5.67 -16.32 6.78
CA ARG A 78 5.59 -17.46 5.88
C ARG A 78 5.97 -18.71 6.69
N ARG A 79 5.00 -19.58 6.95
CA ARG A 79 5.25 -20.88 7.59
C ARG A 79 5.95 -21.78 6.58
N SER A 80 7.26 -21.63 6.46
CA SER A 80 8.08 -22.62 5.78
C SER A 80 8.50 -23.67 6.80
N GLY A 81 7.96 -24.88 6.68
CA GLY A 81 8.45 -26.05 7.42
C GLY A 81 9.85 -26.51 6.99
N THR A 82 10.50 -25.82 6.04
CA THR A 82 11.69 -26.33 5.36
C THR A 82 12.57 -25.23 4.76
N ILE A 83 12.88 -24.16 5.50
CA ILE A 83 13.96 -23.24 5.10
C ILE A 83 15.03 -23.16 6.19
N LYS A 84 15.98 -24.11 6.11
CA LYS A 84 17.38 -23.83 6.43
C LYS A 84 17.95 -22.92 5.33
N ARG A 85 17.82 -21.60 5.48
CA ARG A 85 18.68 -20.62 4.79
C ARG A 85 18.99 -19.46 5.73
N GLY A 86 20.08 -19.61 6.50
CA GLY A 86 20.79 -18.51 7.18
C GLY A 86 20.11 -17.89 8.41
N LYS A 87 20.82 -17.92 9.55
CA LYS A 87 20.61 -17.18 10.82
C LYS A 87 19.27 -16.40 10.95
N GLY A 88 18.21 -17.10 11.38
CA GLY A 88 17.12 -16.53 12.20
C GLY A 88 16.22 -15.44 11.58
N ARG A 89 16.21 -15.23 10.26
CA ARG A 89 15.33 -14.22 9.64
C ARG A 89 14.02 -14.86 9.15
N PHE A 90 12.92 -14.48 9.79
CA PHE A 90 11.57 -14.82 9.30
C PHE A 90 11.32 -14.17 7.94
N GLN A 91 10.76 -14.94 6.99
CA GLN A 91 10.24 -14.37 5.74
C GLN A 91 8.79 -13.95 5.98
N PHE A 92 8.44 -12.72 5.62
CA PHE A 92 7.08 -12.21 5.72
C PHE A 92 6.40 -12.21 4.35
N GLU A 93 5.12 -12.57 4.34
CA GLU A 93 4.20 -12.32 3.23
C GLU A 93 3.31 -11.14 3.61
N TYR A 94 3.05 -10.28 2.63
CA TYR A 94 2.20 -9.10 2.75
C TYR A 94 0.92 -9.30 1.95
N TYR A 95 -0.19 -8.79 2.45
CA TYR A 95 -1.49 -8.87 1.78
C TYR A 95 -2.39 -7.70 2.20
N VAL A 96 -3.43 -7.45 1.41
CA VAL A 96 -4.46 -6.47 1.75
C VAL A 96 -5.73 -7.20 2.21
N ASN A 97 -6.19 -6.88 3.41
CA ASN A 97 -7.55 -7.19 3.83
C ASN A 97 -8.48 -6.15 3.21
N LYS A 98 -9.16 -6.51 2.11
CA LYS A 98 -9.95 -5.57 1.29
C LYS A 98 -11.06 -4.89 2.07
N SER A 99 -11.83 -5.65 2.84
CA SER A 99 -12.96 -5.10 3.63
C SER A 99 -12.46 -4.10 4.67
N LYS A 100 -11.42 -4.46 5.43
CA LYS A 100 -10.83 -3.59 6.44
C LYS A 100 -10.19 -2.34 5.84
N LEU A 101 -9.55 -2.47 4.67
CA LEU A 101 -8.96 -1.32 3.99
C LEU A 101 -10.05 -0.35 3.51
N LEU A 102 -11.13 -0.85 2.92
CA LEU A 102 -12.24 -0.01 2.44
C LEU A 102 -12.97 0.70 3.58
N GLU A 103 -13.26 0.00 4.67
CA GLU A 103 -13.85 0.57 5.88
C GLU A 103 -12.97 1.69 6.44
N ARG A 104 -11.67 1.43 6.59
CA ARG A 104 -10.72 2.41 7.07
C ARG A 104 -10.61 3.62 6.13
N PHE A 105 -10.52 3.36 4.83
CA PHE A 105 -10.47 4.42 3.82
C PHE A 105 -11.69 5.33 3.89
N TRP A 106 -12.88 4.76 4.04
CA TRP A 106 -14.11 5.53 4.22
C TRP A 106 -14.05 6.42 5.46
N ASN A 107 -13.66 5.86 6.61
CA ASN A 107 -13.56 6.61 7.87
C ASN A 107 -12.51 7.73 7.80
N ASP A 108 -11.33 7.44 7.21
CA ASP A 108 -10.25 8.41 7.04
C ASP A 108 -10.66 9.53 6.07
N MET A 109 -11.46 9.23 5.04
CA MET A 109 -12.05 10.23 4.14
C MET A 109 -13.04 11.14 4.86
N GLU A 110 -13.96 10.57 5.64
CA GLU A 110 -14.96 11.32 6.38
C GLU A 110 -14.29 12.28 7.39
N GLU A 111 -13.27 11.78 8.09
CA GLU A 111 -12.50 12.58 9.05
C GLU A 111 -11.71 13.71 8.35
N ALA A 112 -11.10 13.42 7.20
CA ALA A 112 -10.42 14.44 6.41
C ALA A 112 -11.38 15.52 5.90
N TYR A 113 -12.58 15.12 5.44
CA TYR A 113 -13.63 16.04 5.01
C TYR A 113 -14.13 16.92 6.17
N ARG A 114 -14.33 16.32 7.34
CA ARG A 114 -14.76 17.05 8.55
C ARG A 114 -13.75 18.12 8.94
N LYS A 115 -12.45 17.78 8.96
CA LYS A 115 -11.37 18.73 9.25
C LYS A 115 -11.34 19.88 8.25
N LEU A 116 -11.40 19.56 6.97
CA LEU A 116 -11.39 20.58 5.90
C LEU A 116 -12.59 21.53 6.03
N THR A 117 -13.76 21.03 6.40
CA THR A 117 -14.96 21.85 6.61
C THR A 117 -14.79 22.81 7.79
N VAL A 118 -14.20 22.32 8.90
CA VAL A 118 -13.91 23.16 10.08
C VAL A 118 -12.87 24.24 9.73
N ASP A 119 -11.78 23.87 9.07
CA ASP A 119 -10.72 24.81 8.70
C ASP A 119 -11.24 25.90 7.75
N LEU A 120 -12.08 25.55 6.77
CA LEU A 120 -12.68 26.52 5.86
C LEU A 120 -13.74 27.40 6.52
N ALA A 121 -14.41 26.92 7.58
CA ALA A 121 -15.34 27.72 8.36
C ALA A 121 -14.60 28.76 9.22
N ILE A 122 -13.47 28.38 9.84
CA ILE A 122 -12.66 29.27 10.69
C ILE A 122 -11.95 30.37 9.87
N ASN A 123 -11.48 30.05 8.65
CA ASN A 123 -10.74 31.00 7.81
C ASN A 123 -11.64 31.93 6.95
N ARG A 124 -12.96 31.96 7.21
CA ARG A 124 -13.90 32.87 6.57
C ARG A 124 -14.28 34.09 7.41
N ASP A 125 -13.85 34.12 8.67
CA ASP A 125 -13.91 35.27 9.59
C ASP A 125 -12.56 36.01 9.62
#